data_AF-A0A9P1N672-F1
#
_entry.id   AF-A0A9P1N672-F1
#
_cell.length_a   1.000
_cell.length_b   1.000
_cell.length_c   1.000
_cell.angle_alpha   90.00
_cell.angle_beta   90.00
_cell.angle_gamma   90.00
#
_symmetry.space_group_name_H-M   'P 1'
#
loop_
_entity.id
_entity.type
_entity.pdbx_description
1 polymer ?
#
loop_
_entity_poly.entity_id
_entity_poly.type
_entity_poly.pdbx_seq_one_letter_code
_entity_poly.pdbx_strand_id
1 'polypeptide(L)'
;MRTLCFLTLLVLLNVGDSLKCHLISYGSLADTNAITTSTSLQECPIGANSCVKTIDYSRNVFSKQCQIGNCTTSTGISQAPANCFNSSNNGAIYSTCCCYGDGCNSAPMSAPALISAFLFGIFAFYVLS
;
A
#
# COMPACT_ATOMS: atom_id res chain seq x y z
N MET A 1 32.63 -0.78 -32.82
CA MET A 1 31.29 -0.19 -33.05
C MET A 1 30.12 -1.17 -32.88
N ARG A 2 30.30 -2.49 -32.71
CA ARG A 2 29.18 -3.42 -32.48
C ARG A 2 28.75 -3.53 -30.99
N THR A 3 29.67 -3.24 -30.07
CA THR A 3 29.44 -3.34 -28.61
C THR A 3 28.70 -2.14 -28.02
N LEU A 4 28.74 -0.97 -28.67
CA LEU A 4 28.04 0.23 -28.21
C LEU A 4 26.51 0.11 -28.35
N CYS A 5 26.03 -0.68 -29.32
CA CYS A 5 24.60 -0.85 -29.61
C CYS A 5 23.88 -1.64 -28.51
N PHE A 6 24.57 -2.58 -27.85
CA PHE A 6 24.01 -3.39 -26.77
C PHE A 6 23.88 -2.60 -25.45
N LEU A 7 24.83 -1.71 -25.16
CA LEU A 7 24.79 -0.86 -23.96
C LEU A 7 23.67 0.19 -24.03
N THR A 8 23.38 0.75 -25.21
CA THR A 8 22.24 1.66 -25.40
C THR A 8 20.88 0.95 -25.28
N LEU A 9 20.80 -0.34 -25.57
CA LEU A 9 19.56 -1.11 -25.44
C LEU A 9 19.23 -1.48 -23.98
N LEU A 10 20.25 -1.73 -23.14
CA LEU A 10 20.06 -2.03 -21.71
C LEU A 10 19.62 -0.81 -20.88
N VAL A 11 20.00 0.41 -21.26
CA VAL A 11 19.63 1.64 -20.54
C VAL A 11 18.14 1.98 -20.68
N LEU A 12 17.49 1.52 -21.75
CA LEU A 12 16.06 1.75 -22.02
C LEU A 12 15.12 0.83 -21.22
N LEU A 13 15.64 -0.15 -20.48
CA LEU A 13 14.84 -1.12 -19.72
C LEU A 13 14.65 -0.76 -18.26
N ASN A 14 15.03 0.45 -17.81
CA ASN A 14 14.56 0.99 -16.54
C ASN A 14 13.10 1.46 -16.66
N VAL A 15 12.21 0.53 -17.02
CA VAL A 15 10.81 0.65 -16.62
C VAL A 15 10.80 0.47 -15.11
N GLY A 16 10.95 1.57 -14.38
CA GLY A 16 10.68 1.57 -12.96
C GLY A 16 9.23 1.13 -12.80
N ASP A 17 9.01 -0.05 -12.23
CA ASP A 17 7.67 -0.54 -11.95
C ASP A 17 6.95 0.53 -11.14
N SER A 18 5.90 1.11 -11.74
CA SER A 18 5.05 2.05 -11.03
C SER A 18 4.27 1.27 -9.98
N LEU A 19 4.21 1.82 -8.76
CA LEU A 19 3.42 1.26 -7.67
C LEU A 19 1.99 0.99 -8.16
N LYS A 20 1.43 -0.16 -7.79
CA LYS A 20 0.05 -0.52 -8.13
C LYS A 20 -0.78 -0.59 -6.87
N CYS A 21 -1.88 0.14 -6.82
CA CYS A 21 -2.79 0.13 -5.67
C CYS A 21 -4.20 -0.27 -6.11
N HIS A 22 -5.02 -0.66 -5.14
CA HIS A 22 -6.46 -0.73 -5.36
C HIS A 22 -7.01 0.68 -5.35
N LEU A 23 -7.75 1.05 -6.38
CA LEU A 23 -8.41 2.34 -6.52
C LEU A 23 -9.91 2.14 -6.38
N ILE A 24 -10.50 2.81 -5.38
CA ILE A 24 -11.94 2.81 -5.08
C ILE A 24 -12.29 4.21 -4.63
N SER A 25 -13.06 4.95 -5.42
CA SER A 25 -13.49 6.30 -5.05
C SER A 25 -14.41 6.27 -3.84
N TYR A 26 -15.41 5.39 -3.85
CA TYR A 26 -16.35 5.19 -2.75
C TYR A 26 -16.85 3.74 -2.74
N GLY A 27 -16.71 3.06 -1.61
CA GLY A 27 -17.33 1.77 -1.31
C GLY A 27 -18.10 1.83 0.00
N SER A 28 -19.15 1.03 0.13
CA SER A 28 -19.97 1.00 1.35
C SER A 28 -19.36 0.08 2.41
N LEU A 29 -19.37 0.50 3.68
CA LEU A 29 -19.04 -0.36 4.82
C LEU A 29 -20.13 -1.38 5.13
N ALA A 30 -21.35 -1.19 4.61
CA ALA A 30 -22.45 -2.13 4.81
C ALA A 30 -22.20 -3.49 4.11
N ASP A 31 -21.32 -3.50 3.10
CA ASP A 31 -20.80 -4.73 2.52
C ASP A 31 -19.48 -5.08 3.20
N THR A 32 -19.55 -6.02 4.13
CA THR A 32 -18.40 -6.50 4.90
C THR A 32 -17.27 -7.04 4.01
N ASN A 33 -17.60 -7.50 2.80
CA ASN A 33 -16.61 -7.99 1.84
C ASN A 33 -16.01 -6.85 1.01
N ALA A 34 -16.70 -5.72 0.83
CA ALA A 34 -16.20 -4.60 0.02
C ALA A 34 -14.92 -3.98 0.61
N ILE A 35 -14.79 -3.92 1.94
CA ILE A 35 -13.60 -3.36 2.62
C ILE A 35 -12.33 -4.18 2.34
N THR A 36 -12.48 -5.50 2.21
CA THR A 36 -11.41 -6.45 1.86
C THR A 36 -11.36 -6.74 0.38
N THR A 37 -12.32 -6.24 -0.40
CA THR A 37 -12.36 -6.44 -1.84
C THR A 37 -11.16 -5.74 -2.47
N SER A 38 -10.29 -6.58 -3.01
CA SER A 38 -9.23 -6.24 -3.93
C SER A 38 -9.87 -5.99 -5.29
N THR A 39 -10.06 -4.73 -5.70
CA THR A 39 -10.36 -4.42 -7.11
C THR A 39 -9.19 -4.83 -8.01
N SER A 40 -9.28 -4.69 -9.33
CA SER A 40 -8.06 -4.84 -10.14
C SER A 40 -7.00 -3.83 -9.69
N LEU A 41 -5.75 -4.28 -9.61
CA LEU A 41 -4.62 -3.41 -9.33
C LEU A 41 -4.48 -2.40 -10.47
N GLN A 42 -4.42 -1.11 -10.11
CA GLN A 42 -4.24 -0.03 -11.06
C GLN A 42 -2.90 0.65 -10.82
N GLU A 43 -2.23 1.01 -11.91
CA GLU A 43 -0.97 1.74 -11.86
C GLU A 43 -1.18 3.13 -11.27
N CYS A 44 -0.34 3.46 -10.30
CA CYS A 44 -0.33 4.78 -9.69
C CYS A 44 0.34 5.80 -10.61
N PRO A 45 -0.05 7.09 -10.48
CA PRO A 45 0.62 8.18 -11.17
C PRO A 45 2.09 8.30 -10.73
N ILE A 46 2.90 8.89 -11.62
CA ILE A 46 4.32 9.14 -11.37
C ILE A 46 4.50 9.94 -10.06
N GLY A 47 5.41 9.47 -9.21
CA GLY A 47 5.69 10.09 -7.91
C GLY A 47 4.83 9.56 -6.76
N ALA A 48 3.91 8.62 -7.00
CA ALA A 48 3.27 7.87 -5.93
C ALA A 48 4.21 6.80 -5.37
N ASN A 49 4.46 6.85 -4.05
CA ASN A 49 5.28 5.85 -3.37
C ASN A 49 4.48 5.03 -2.36
N SER A 50 3.21 5.34 -2.12
CA SER A 50 2.38 4.60 -1.16
C SER A 50 0.90 4.48 -1.58
N CYS A 51 0.22 3.50 -1.01
CA CYS A 51 -1.22 3.32 -1.12
C CYS A 51 -1.91 3.76 0.17
N VAL A 52 -3.10 4.37 0.04
CA VAL A 52 -3.92 4.82 1.15
C VAL A 52 -5.29 4.17 1.11
N LYS A 53 -5.84 3.90 2.29
CA LYS A 53 -7.22 3.51 2.53
C LYS A 53 -7.81 4.44 3.58
N THR A 54 -8.93 5.07 3.25
CA THR A 54 -9.64 5.97 4.15
C THR A 54 -11.02 5.43 4.44
N ILE A 55 -11.42 5.41 5.70
CA ILE A 55 -12.76 5.04 6.14
C ILE A 55 -13.40 6.26 6.78
N ASP A 56 -14.60 6.60 6.31
CA ASP A 56 -15.48 7.59 6.91
C ASP A 56 -16.56 6.83 7.69
N TYR A 57 -16.44 6.81 9.01
CA TYR A 57 -17.39 6.12 9.89
C TYR A 57 -18.73 6.86 9.99
N SER A 58 -18.76 8.16 9.72
CA SER A 58 -19.99 8.95 9.78
C SER A 58 -20.91 8.65 8.61
N ARG A 59 -20.33 8.38 7.43
CA ARG A 59 -21.07 8.01 6.22
C ARG A 59 -21.09 6.51 5.96
N ASN A 60 -20.38 5.71 6.77
CA ASN A 60 -20.19 4.29 6.55
C ASN A 60 -19.68 3.99 5.12
N VAL A 61 -18.67 4.74 4.68
CA VAL A 61 -18.01 4.53 3.37
C VAL A 61 -16.50 4.44 3.51
N PHE A 62 -15.85 3.81 2.53
CA PHE A 62 -14.41 3.78 2.42
C PHE A 62 -13.94 4.20 1.03
N SER A 63 -12.69 4.60 0.93
CA SER A 63 -11.99 4.89 -0.32
C SER A 63 -10.59 4.29 -0.29
N LYS A 64 -10.06 4.00 -1.47
CA LYS A 64 -8.71 3.50 -1.68
C LYS A 64 -8.06 4.31 -2.80
N GLN A 65 -6.85 4.81 -2.59
CA GLN A 65 -6.16 5.67 -3.55
C GLN A 65 -4.64 5.54 -3.46
N CYS A 66 -3.95 5.92 -4.53
CA CYS A 66 -2.51 6.14 -4.49
C CYS A 66 -2.21 7.48 -3.80
N GLN A 67 -1.14 7.54 -3.01
CA GLN A 67 -0.64 8.77 -2.42
C GLN A 67 0.67 9.18 -3.11
N ILE A 68 0.70 10.44 -3.52
CA ILE A 68 1.92 11.07 -4.04
C ILE A 68 2.92 11.24 -2.89
N GLY A 69 4.14 10.77 -3.10
CA GLY A 69 5.19 10.76 -2.09
C GLY A 69 5.00 9.65 -1.06
N ASN A 70 5.60 9.86 0.11
CA ASN A 70 5.56 8.92 1.22
C ASN A 70 4.22 8.99 1.97
N CYS A 71 3.93 7.95 2.76
CA CYS A 71 2.84 8.00 3.74
C CYS A 71 2.99 9.20 4.65
N THR A 72 1.96 10.03 4.77
CA THR A 72 1.94 11.18 5.68
C THR A 72 0.66 11.19 6.51
N THR A 73 0.74 11.68 7.74
CA THR A 73 -0.43 11.99 8.56
C THR A 73 -1.23 13.16 7.98
N SER A 74 -2.41 13.42 8.52
CA SER A 74 -3.19 14.65 8.24
C SER A 74 -2.43 15.94 8.59
N THR A 75 -1.43 15.87 9.47
CA THR A 75 -0.53 16.97 9.82
C THR A 75 0.70 17.08 8.90
N GLY A 76 0.78 16.25 7.86
CA GLY A 76 1.88 16.26 6.89
C GLY A 76 3.15 15.56 7.34
N ILE A 77 3.15 14.89 8.50
CA ILE A 77 4.33 14.20 9.03
C ILE A 77 4.47 12.86 8.32
N SER A 78 5.64 12.61 7.72
CA SER A 78 5.93 11.33 7.08
C SER A 78 5.94 10.18 8.09
N GLN A 79 5.25 9.09 7.75
CA GLN A 79 5.19 7.87 8.55
C GLN A 79 6.04 6.78 7.91
N ALA A 80 7.11 6.42 8.61
CA ALA A 80 7.95 5.26 8.36
C ALA A 80 8.26 4.63 9.73
N PRO A 81 7.61 3.51 10.11
CA PRO A 81 6.83 2.58 9.29
C PRO A 81 5.43 3.09 8.90
N ALA A 82 4.86 2.48 7.85
CA ALA A 82 3.47 2.64 7.44
C ALA A 82 2.51 2.35 8.62
N ASN A 83 1.53 3.21 8.83
CA ASN A 83 0.61 3.11 9.96
C ASN A 83 -0.79 3.65 9.61
N CYS A 84 -1.74 3.39 10.50
CA CYS A 84 -3.07 3.96 10.49
C CYS A 84 -3.20 5.04 11.55
N PHE A 85 -3.92 6.11 11.22
CA PHE A 85 -4.27 7.15 12.17
C PHE A 85 -5.75 7.51 12.05
N ASN A 86 -6.35 7.82 13.20
CA ASN A 86 -7.70 8.36 13.23
C ASN A 86 -7.62 9.88 13.18
N SER A 87 -8.50 10.50 12.39
CA SER A 87 -8.65 11.95 12.31
C SER A 87 -10.12 12.28 12.52
N SER A 88 -10.39 13.33 13.28
CA SER A 88 -11.74 13.89 13.40
C SER A 88 -11.78 15.23 12.68
N ASN A 89 -12.74 15.44 11.79
CA ASN A 89 -12.96 16.73 11.16
C ASN A 89 -14.45 17.06 11.19
N ASN A 90 -14.80 18.18 11.82
CA ASN A 90 -16.18 18.69 11.93
C ASN A 90 -17.20 17.63 12.42
N GLY A 91 -16.83 16.82 13.41
CA GLY A 91 -17.68 15.75 13.96
C GLY A 91 -17.68 14.45 13.17
N ALA A 92 -17.05 14.41 12.00
CA ALA A 92 -16.85 13.19 11.24
C ALA A 92 -15.56 12.47 11.64
N ILE A 93 -15.66 11.16 11.89
CA ILE A 93 -14.53 10.31 12.32
C ILE A 93 -14.01 9.56 11.10
N TYR A 94 -12.73 9.77 10.82
CA TYR A 94 -12.01 9.12 9.73
C TYR A 94 -10.93 8.21 10.29
N SER A 95 -10.73 7.04 9.68
CA SER A 95 -9.52 6.24 9.84
C SER A 95 -8.77 6.19 8.52
N THR A 96 -7.54 6.68 8.51
CA THR A 96 -6.68 6.71 7.32
C THR A 96 -5.49 5.79 7.56
N CYS A 97 -5.35 4.78 6.71
CA CYS A 97 -4.25 3.83 6.71
C CYS A 97 -3.41 4.02 5.47
N CYS A 98 -2.10 4.07 5.63
CA CYS A 98 -1.16 4.12 4.52
C CYS A 98 -0.21 2.92 4.57
N CYS A 99 0.18 2.41 3.41
CA CYS A 99 1.06 1.27 3.26
C CYS A 99 1.96 1.41 2.02
N TYR A 100 3.07 0.69 2.01
CA TYR A 100 4.03 0.65 0.91
C TYR A 100 3.97 -0.72 0.22
N GLY A 101 4.15 -0.73 -1.10
CA GLY A 101 4.14 -1.94 -1.93
C GLY A 101 2.82 -2.19 -2.64
N ASP A 102 2.89 -3.01 -3.70
CA ASP A 102 1.75 -3.24 -4.59
C ASP A 102 0.57 -3.89 -3.85
N GLY A 103 -0.62 -3.34 -4.03
CA GLY A 103 -1.87 -3.89 -3.52
C GLY A 103 -2.01 -3.92 -2.00
N CYS A 104 -1.10 -3.29 -1.26
CA CYS A 104 -1.07 -3.35 0.20
C CYS A 104 -2.36 -2.83 0.86
N ASN A 105 -3.10 -1.94 0.17
CA ASN A 105 -4.36 -1.38 0.65
C ASN A 105 -5.58 -2.31 0.47
N SER A 106 -5.36 -3.58 0.11
CA SER A 106 -6.38 -4.64 0.12
C SER A 106 -6.59 -5.28 1.48
N ALA A 107 -5.55 -5.36 2.30
CA ALA A 107 -5.64 -6.07 3.57
C ALA A 107 -6.77 -5.49 4.45
N PRO A 108 -7.54 -6.33 5.17
CA PRO A 108 -8.26 -5.86 6.34
C PRO A 108 -7.24 -5.21 7.28
N MET A 109 -7.63 -4.14 7.96
CA MET A 109 -6.75 -3.44 8.88
C MET A 109 -6.51 -4.35 10.10
N SER A 110 -5.56 -5.26 9.99
CA SER A 110 -5.00 -6.01 11.10
C SER A 110 -3.49 -5.77 11.12
N ALA A 111 -3.03 -5.43 12.31
CA ALA A 111 -1.67 -5.16 12.77
C ALA A 111 -0.54 -5.97 12.08
N PRO A 112 0.71 -5.48 12.11
CA PRO A 112 1.84 -6.13 11.46
C PRO A 112 2.08 -7.51 12.08
N ALA A 113 1.76 -8.57 11.36
CA ALA A 113 2.01 -9.95 11.77
C ALA A 113 2.63 -10.75 10.63
N LEU A 114 3.70 -10.23 10.01
CA LEU A 114 4.50 -10.99 9.04
C LEU A 114 6.00 -10.86 9.36
N ILE A 115 6.38 -11.21 10.60
CA ILE A 115 7.80 -11.49 10.92
C ILE A 115 7.97 -12.92 11.46
N SER A 116 6.90 -13.66 11.75
CA SER A 116 7.00 -14.98 12.40
C SER A 116 7.34 -16.16 11.48
N ALA A 117 7.23 -16.03 10.15
CA ALA A 117 7.41 -17.19 9.24
C ALA A 117 8.87 -17.44 8.81
N PHE A 118 9.75 -16.43 8.90
CA PHE A 118 11.14 -16.56 8.43
C PHE A 118 12.08 -17.19 9.47
N LEU A 119 11.74 -17.21 10.76
CA LEU A 119 12.62 -17.76 11.80
C LEU A 119 12.53 -19.30 11.96
N PHE A 120 11.43 -19.92 11.53
CA PHE A 120 11.29 -21.38 11.60
C PHE A 120 12.08 -22.13 10.51
N GLY A 121 12.31 -21.51 9.35
CA GLY A 121 13.11 -22.11 8.28
C GLY A 121 14.58 -22.25 8.66
N ILE A 122 15.14 -21.30 9.40
CA ILE A 122 16.57 -21.27 9.75
C ILE A 122 16.88 -22.26 10.89
N PHE A 123 15.97 -22.44 11.84
CA PHE A 123 16.12 -23.42 12.93
C PHE A 123 16.06 -24.88 12.44
N ALA A 124 15.23 -25.18 11.44
CA ALA A 124 15.15 -26.54 10.89
C ALA A 124 16.45 -26.95 10.18
N PHE A 125 17.11 -26.05 9.44
CA PHE A 125 18.39 -26.36 8.81
C PHE A 125 19.54 -26.52 9.81
N TYR A 126 19.53 -25.78 10.92
CA TYR A 126 20.59 -25.85 11.94
C TYR A 126 20.48 -27.07 12.87
N VAL A 127 19.30 -27.68 13.01
CA VAL A 127 19.08 -28.87 13.86
C VAL A 127 19.23 -30.18 13.07
N LEU A 128 19.16 -30.13 11.73
CA LEU A 128 19.31 -31.28 10.83
C LEU A 128 20.67 -31.35 10.10
N SER A 129 21.60 -30.44 10.39
CA SER A 129 23.03 -30.51 9.98
C SER A 129 23.90 -30.91 11.17
#